data_AF-A0A2V5LR88-F1
#
_entry.id   AF-A0A2V5LR88-F1
#
_cell.length_a   1.000
_cell.length_b   1.000
_cell.length_c   1.000
_cell.angle_alpha   90.00
_cell.angle_beta   90.00
_cell.angle_gamma   90.00
#
_symmetry.space_group_name_H-M   'P 1'
#
loop_
_entity.id
_entity.type
_entity.pdbx_description
1 polymer ?
#
loop_
_entity_poly.entity_id
_entity_poly.type
_entity_poly.pdbx_seq_one_letter_code
_entity_poly.pdbx_strand_id
1 'polypeptide(L)'
;MNESTTSPHFHGLRTAIYRAPDLDKAKAWYSRVLGIAPYFDQPFYVGFSVGGYELGLDPDASSPLTGSFGNVLGIIENPHFKLSTDDRSA
;
A
#
# COMPACT_ATOMS: atom_id res chain seq x y z
N MET A 1 10.04 -43.69 9.85
CA MET A 1 10.34 -42.28 10.09
C MET A 1 10.45 -41.64 8.73
N ASN A 2 9.45 -40.87 8.33
CA ASN A 2 9.29 -40.32 6.99
C ASN A 2 9.12 -38.82 7.17
N GLU A 3 10.19 -38.08 6.88
CA GLU A 3 10.16 -36.63 6.85
C GLU A 3 9.56 -36.18 5.52
N SER A 4 8.31 -35.72 5.55
CA SER A 4 7.70 -35.03 4.42
C SER A 4 8.28 -33.63 4.35
N THR A 5 9.27 -33.43 3.48
CA THR A 5 9.79 -32.11 3.13
C THR A 5 8.69 -31.27 2.50
N THR A 6 8.00 -30.45 3.30
CA THR A 6 7.02 -29.49 2.80
C THR A 6 7.77 -28.44 2.00
N SER A 7 7.60 -28.47 0.68
CA SER A 7 8.13 -27.42 -0.20
C SER A 7 7.52 -26.08 0.22
N PRO A 8 8.29 -24.98 0.29
CA PRO A 8 7.73 -23.68 0.60
C PRO A 8 6.72 -23.31 -0.50
N HIS A 9 5.43 -23.33 -0.16
CA HIS A 9 4.35 -22.93 -1.06
C HIS A 9 4.26 -21.41 -1.07
N PHE A 10 4.62 -20.80 -2.20
CA PHE A 10 4.43 -19.36 -2.42
C PHE A 10 2.94 -19.07 -2.68
N HIS A 11 2.33 -18.26 -1.82
CA HIS A 11 0.88 -17.98 -1.83
C HIS A 11 0.47 -16.77 -2.70
N GLY A 12 1.40 -16.24 -3.50
CA GLY A 12 1.22 -15.03 -4.30
C GLY A 12 1.48 -13.74 -3.53
N LEU A 13 1.45 -12.61 -4.24
CA LEU A 13 1.57 -11.27 -3.65
C LEU A 13 0.29 -10.92 -2.89
N ARG A 14 0.45 -10.39 -1.67
CA ARG A 14 -0.68 -10.06 -0.77
C ARG A 14 -0.82 -8.57 -0.47
N THR A 15 0.25 -7.82 -0.61
CA THR A 15 0.32 -6.40 -0.26
C THR A 15 0.91 -5.61 -1.41
N ALA A 16 0.29 -4.49 -1.74
CA ALA A 16 0.82 -3.48 -2.66
C ALA A 16 0.93 -2.14 -1.90
N ILE A 17 2.11 -1.51 -1.94
CA ILE A 17 2.33 -0.22 -1.28
C ILE A 17 2.68 0.82 -2.35
N TYR A 18 1.87 1.85 -2.43
CA TYR A 18 2.09 3.00 -3.32
C TYR A 18 2.72 4.14 -2.56
N ARG A 19 3.68 4.81 -3.20
CA ARG A 19 4.16 6.10 -2.73
C ARG A 19 3.07 7.15 -2.89
N ALA A 20 2.74 7.84 -1.82
CA ALA A 20 1.70 8.85 -1.75
C ALA A 20 2.19 10.06 -0.95
N PRO A 21 2.98 10.97 -1.57
CA PRO A 21 3.56 12.14 -0.89
C PRO A 21 2.53 13.06 -0.22
N ASP A 22 1.27 12.99 -0.68
CA ASP A 22 0.10 13.64 -0.08
C ASP A 22 -0.88 12.55 0.36
N LEU A 23 -0.74 12.09 1.61
CA LEU A 23 -1.54 10.99 2.16
C LEU A 23 -3.02 11.33 2.23
N ASP A 24 -3.38 12.56 2.56
CA ASP A 24 -4.79 12.95 2.70
C ASP A 24 -5.50 12.92 1.35
N LYS A 25 -4.87 13.44 0.28
CA LYS A 25 -5.43 13.32 -1.07
C LYS A 25 -5.50 11.89 -1.54
N ALA A 26 -4.46 11.09 -1.29
CA ALA A 26 -4.44 9.69 -1.70
C ALA A 26 -5.52 8.88 -0.97
N LYS A 27 -5.62 9.02 0.37
CA LYS A 27 -6.66 8.41 1.20
C LYS A 27 -8.06 8.77 0.69
N ALA A 28 -8.32 10.04 0.43
CA ALA A 28 -9.63 10.49 -0.07
C ALA A 28 -9.96 9.87 -1.44
N TRP A 29 -8.98 9.83 -2.35
CA TRP A 29 -9.16 9.24 -3.67
C TRP A 29 -9.42 7.73 -3.60
N TYR A 30 -8.59 6.99 -2.87
CA TYR A 30 -8.74 5.53 -2.74
C TYR A 30 -10.02 5.16 -2.00
N SER A 31 -10.42 5.92 -0.98
CA SER A 31 -11.69 5.68 -0.28
C SER A 31 -12.88 5.84 -1.22
N ARG A 32 -12.84 6.83 -2.12
CA ARG A 32 -13.88 7.05 -3.12
C ARG A 32 -13.93 5.95 -4.18
N VAL A 33 -12.77 5.52 -4.69
CA VAL A 33 -12.67 4.51 -5.75
C VAL A 33 -13.04 3.12 -5.24
N LEU A 34 -12.59 2.78 -4.03
CA LEU A 34 -12.82 1.47 -3.43
C LEU A 34 -14.18 1.38 -2.73
N GLY A 35 -14.80 2.53 -2.39
CA GLY A 35 -16.06 2.57 -1.64
C GLY A 35 -15.93 2.11 -0.19
N ILE A 36 -14.71 2.10 0.37
CA ILE A 36 -14.41 1.66 1.73
C ILE A 36 -13.50 2.68 2.42
N ALA A 37 -13.59 2.77 3.75
CA ALA A 37 -12.64 3.53 4.54
C ALA A 37 -11.33 2.73 4.74
N PRO A 38 -10.19 3.41 4.96
CA PRO A 38 -8.99 2.72 5.41
C PRO A 38 -9.23 2.05 6.77
N TYR A 39 -8.61 0.89 6.99
CA TYR A 39 -8.62 0.24 8.31
C TYR A 39 -7.53 0.81 9.23
N PHE A 40 -6.52 1.46 8.64
CA PHE A 40 -5.42 2.11 9.33
C PHE A 40 -5.16 3.47 8.71
N ASP A 41 -5.13 4.52 9.53
CA ASP A 41 -4.95 5.92 9.09
C ASP A 41 -4.03 6.63 10.07
N GLN A 42 -2.77 6.85 9.66
CA GLN A 42 -1.77 7.58 10.42
C GLN A 42 -0.99 8.52 9.47
N PRO A 43 -0.38 9.60 9.99
CA PRO A 43 0.38 10.55 9.16
C PRO A 43 1.57 9.95 8.38
N PHE A 44 1.98 8.72 8.71
CA PHE A 44 3.09 8.00 8.08
C PHE A 44 2.65 6.79 7.27
N TYR A 45 1.37 6.36 7.34
CA TYR A 45 0.89 5.20 6.60
C TYR A 45 -0.65 5.14 6.59
N VAL A 46 -1.23 4.81 5.44
CA VAL A 46 -2.67 4.50 5.33
C VAL A 46 -2.84 3.12 4.71
N GLY A 47 -3.68 2.28 5.32
CA GLY A 47 -3.92 0.91 4.89
C GLY A 47 -5.39 0.64 4.55
N PHE A 48 -5.63 -0.02 3.41
CA PHE A 48 -6.94 -0.51 2.99
C PHE A 48 -6.95 -2.04 2.88
N SER A 49 -8.10 -2.63 3.17
CA SER A 49 -8.37 -4.05 2.91
C SER A 49 -9.26 -4.17 1.67
N VAL A 50 -8.66 -4.59 0.55
CA VAL A 50 -9.31 -4.66 -0.75
C VAL A 50 -9.47 -6.13 -1.14
N GLY A 51 -10.67 -6.68 -0.94
CA GLY A 51 -10.97 -8.07 -1.33
C GLY A 51 -10.05 -9.13 -0.68
N GLY A 52 -9.53 -8.86 0.53
CA GLY A 52 -8.58 -9.74 1.23
C GLY A 52 -7.10 -9.49 0.91
N TYR A 53 -6.79 -8.41 0.20
CA TYR A 53 -5.43 -7.94 -0.07
C TYR A 53 -5.20 -6.59 0.60
N GLU A 54 -3.93 -6.27 0.90
CA GLU A 54 -3.56 -4.99 1.49
C GLU A 54 -3.15 -4.00 0.40
N LEU A 55 -3.70 -2.80 0.50
CA LEU A 55 -3.25 -1.63 -0.23
C LEU A 55 -2.73 -0.59 0.77
N GLY A 56 -1.42 -0.37 0.75
CA GLY A 56 -0.72 0.62 1.58
C GLY A 56 -0.43 1.91 0.82
N LEU A 57 -0.49 3.03 1.52
CA LEU A 57 -0.06 4.34 1.06
C LEU A 57 1.02 4.86 2.01
N ASP A 58 2.18 5.20 1.45
CA ASP A 58 3.34 5.67 2.21
C ASP A 58 3.86 7.00 1.62
N PRO A 59 3.95 8.09 2.41
CA PRO A 59 4.47 9.38 1.94
C PRO A 59 5.95 9.32 1.55
N ASP A 60 6.71 8.40 2.14
CA ASP A 60 8.14 8.23 1.93
C ASP A 60 8.54 6.77 1.68
N ALA A 61 8.12 6.23 0.53
CA ALA A 61 8.54 4.92 0.07
C ALA A 61 10.04 4.84 -0.35
N SER A 62 10.87 5.85 -0.01
CA SER A 62 12.32 5.84 -0.28
C SER A 62 13.11 5.03 0.74
N SER A 63 12.56 4.86 1.95
CA SER A 63 13.02 3.80 2.83
C SER A 63 12.46 2.51 2.26
N PRO A 64 13.27 1.48 1.92
CA PRO A 64 12.71 0.17 1.77
C PRO A 64 12.04 -0.08 3.12
N LEU A 65 10.71 -0.08 3.16
CA LEU A 65 10.05 -0.73 4.27
C LEU A 65 10.56 -2.15 4.13
N THR A 66 11.57 -2.47 4.93
CA THR A 66 11.71 -3.80 5.46
C THR A 66 10.40 -3.96 6.18
N GLY A 67 9.37 -4.39 5.46
CA GLY A 67 8.10 -4.71 6.08
C GLY A 67 8.46 -5.62 7.24
N SER A 68 7.75 -5.57 8.35
CA SER A 68 8.04 -6.42 9.52
C SER A 68 8.11 -7.93 9.21
N PHE A 69 7.85 -8.32 7.96
CA PHE A 69 7.89 -9.66 7.39
C PHE A 69 9.14 -9.96 6.51
N GLY A 70 10.08 -9.03 6.32
CA GLY A 70 11.34 -9.28 5.60
C GLY A 70 11.26 -9.30 4.07
N ASN A 71 10.18 -8.78 3.48
CA ASN A 71 10.00 -8.72 2.02
C ASN A 71 10.58 -7.43 1.42
N VAL A 72 11.24 -7.52 0.27
CA VAL A 72 11.58 -6.36 -0.57
C VAL A 72 10.31 -5.91 -1.31
N LEU A 73 9.81 -4.72 -1.01
CA LEU A 73 8.65 -4.14 -1.69
C LEU A 73 9.02 -3.78 -3.13
N GLY A 74 8.32 -4.38 -4.09
CA GLY A 74 8.23 -3.82 -5.44
C GLY A 74 7.38 -2.55 -5.36
N ILE A 75 8.00 -1.38 -5.49
CA ILE A 75 7.27 -0.13 -5.69
C ILE A 75 6.45 -0.31 -6.98
N ILE A 76 5.14 -0.36 -6.86
CA ILE A 76 4.23 -0.29 -8.00
C ILE A 76 3.85 1.19 -8.12
N GLU A 77 3.96 1.77 -9.31
CA GLU A 77 3.46 3.12 -9.60
C GLU A 77 2.05 3.02 -10.19
N ASN A 78 1.10 3.81 -9.69
CA ASN A 78 -0.26 3.87 -10.23
C ASN A 78 -0.37 5.06 -11.21
N PRO A 79 -0.35 4.86 -12.54
CA PRO A 79 -0.35 5.94 -13.53
C PRO A 79 -1.67 6.73 -13.57
N HIS A 80 -2.73 6.22 -12.92
CA HIS A 80 -4.03 6.88 -12.84
C HIS A 80 -4.12 7.87 -11.67
N PHE A 81 -3.14 7.90 -10.77
CA PHE A 81 -3.09 8.89 -9.69
C PHE A 81 -2.56 10.23 -10.22
N LYS A 82 -3.40 11.28 -10.15
CA LYS A 82 -3.03 12.64 -10.54
C LYS A 82 -3.17 13.56 -9.32
N LEU A 83 -2.04 14.12 -8.86
CA LEU A 83 -2.06 15.24 -7.92
C LEU A 83 -2.69 16.45 -8.62
N SER A 84 -3.83 16.92 -8.14
CA SER A 84 -4.35 18.21 -8.61
C SER A 84 -3.40 19.31 -8.13
N THR A 85 -2.77 20.02 -9.07
CA THR A 85 -1.84 21.12 -8.82
C THR A 85 -2.56 22.43 -8.43
N ASP A 86 -3.87 22.40 -8.16
CA ASP A 86 -4.69 23.61 -8.10
C ASP A 86 -4.84 24.27 -6.71
N ASP A 87 -4.19 23.74 -5.66
CA ASP A 87 -4.37 24.26 -4.28
C ASP A 87 -3.12 24.95 -3.71
N ARG A 88 -2.47 25.82 -4.50
CA ARG A 88 -1.49 26.80 -3.98
C ARG A 88 -2.01 28.22 -4.16
N SER A 89 -3.13 28.51 -3.51
CA SER A 89 -3.64 29.88 -3.38
C SER A 89 -4.05 30.15 -1.93
N ALA A 90 -3.07 30.46 -1.09
CA ALA A 90 -3.20 31.33 0.09
C ALA A 90 -1.81 31.83 0.50
#